data_AF-A0A1E5L4K1-F1
#
_entry.id   AF-A0A1E5L4K1-F1
#
_cell.length_a   1.000
_cell.length_b   1.000
_cell.length_c   1.000
_cell.angle_alpha   90.00
_cell.angle_beta   90.00
_cell.angle_gamma   90.00
#
_symmetry.space_group_name_H-M   'P 1'
#
loop_
_entity.id
_entity.type
_entity.pdbx_description
1 polymer ?
#
loop_
_entity_poly.entity_id
_entity_poly.type
_entity_poly.pdbx_seq_one_letter_code
_entity_poly.pdbx_strand_id
1 'polypeptide(L)'
;MANIFFILSYIALYQYQIQGKIQILTHQTFLGSISVITILACMSVPIEIDKGMIFDFRYIPFTIGVLYGGWRTAIVLFFTILAYRFYIGGVGVYLTLIGTSLGLTMLLVFLNSRDITKKKNIEFHSLIISLKYPVLIKN
;
A
#
# COMPACT_ATOMS: atom_id res chain seq x y z
N MET A 1 14.03 -17.70 7.77
CA MET A 1 14.42 -16.87 8.94
C MET A 1 14.69 -15.40 8.56
N ALA A 2 15.58 -15.09 7.61
CA ALA A 2 15.96 -13.70 7.26
C ALA A 2 14.79 -12.80 6.81
N ASN A 3 13.82 -13.33 6.06
CA ASN A 3 12.65 -12.57 5.60
C ASN A 3 11.80 -11.96 6.72
N ILE A 4 11.63 -12.68 7.84
CA ILE A 4 10.83 -12.18 8.97
C ILE A 4 11.49 -10.94 9.57
N PHE A 5 12.82 -10.91 9.63
CA PHE A 5 13.57 -9.76 10.12
C PHE A 5 13.37 -8.53 9.22
N PHE A 6 13.41 -8.71 7.90
CA PHE A 6 13.15 -7.63 6.94
C PHE A 6 11.71 -7.11 7.00
N ILE A 7 10.73 -7.98 7.24
CA ILE A 7 9.33 -7.58 7.37
C ILE A 7 9.11 -6.82 8.68
N LEU A 8 9.67 -7.30 9.79
CA LEU A 8 9.57 -6.63 11.09
C LEU A 8 10.26 -5.26 11.06
N SER A 9 11.44 -5.16 10.46
CA SER A 9 12.14 -3.89 10.32
C SER A 9 11.37 -2.91 9.43
N TYR A 10 10.76 -3.39 8.34
CA TYR A 10 9.89 -2.59 7.48
C TYR A 10 8.65 -2.06 8.23
N ILE A 11 7.97 -2.90 9.02
CA ILE A 11 6.82 -2.49 9.82
C ILE A 11 7.24 -1.48 10.91
N ALA A 12 8.39 -1.67 11.54
CA ALA A 12 8.92 -0.75 12.56
C ALA A 12 9.27 0.62 11.99
N LEU A 13 9.96 0.68 10.84
CA LEU A 13 10.28 1.93 10.13
C LEU A 13 9.00 2.70 9.77
N TYR A 14 7.98 1.96 9.36
CA TYR A 14 6.69 2.52 9.03
C TYR A 14 5.94 3.08 10.25
N GLN A 15 5.92 2.36 11.38
CA GLN A 15 5.34 2.86 12.64
C GLN A 15 6.05 4.13 13.12
N TYR A 16 7.37 4.19 12.96
CA TYR A 16 8.16 5.38 13.28
C TYR A 16 7.78 6.59 12.42
N GLN A 17 7.59 6.39 11.11
CA GLN A 17 7.16 7.47 10.21
C GLN A 17 5.74 7.96 10.46
N ILE A 18 4.84 7.11 10.97
CA ILE A 18 3.46 7.52 11.28
C ILE A 18 3.39 8.35 12.58
N GLN A 19 4.30 8.10 13.51
CA GLN A 19 4.40 8.83 14.77
C GLN A 19 5.17 10.15 14.62
N GLY A 20 6.14 10.20 13.70
CA GLY A 20 6.77 11.45 13.29
C GLY A 20 5.83 12.30 12.44
N LYS A 21 5.55 13.55 12.85
CA LYS A 21 4.76 14.53 12.09
C LYS A 21 5.47 14.99 10.80
N ILE A 22 5.85 14.07 9.91
CA ILE A 22 6.60 14.39 8.69
C ILE A 22 5.63 14.51 7.51
N GLN A 23 5.88 15.52 6.66
CA GLN A 23 4.93 16.00 5.66
C GLN A 23 4.54 14.93 4.62
N ILE A 24 3.23 14.72 4.48
CA ILE A 24 2.58 13.62 3.76
C ILE A 24 2.92 13.48 2.27
N LEU A 25 3.31 14.55 1.56
CA LEU A 25 3.56 14.50 0.11
C LEU A 25 4.97 14.01 -0.25
N THR A 26 6.01 14.49 0.44
CA THR A 26 7.41 14.11 0.18
C THR A 26 7.71 12.67 0.63
N HIS A 27 6.90 12.14 1.55
CA HIS A 27 7.01 10.76 2.05
C HIS A 27 6.55 9.68 1.05
N GLN A 28 5.67 10.01 0.10
CA GLN A 28 5.00 8.98 -0.72
C GLN A 28 5.98 8.25 -1.65
N THR A 29 6.91 8.99 -2.23
CA THR A 29 7.95 8.45 -3.13
C THR A 29 9.02 7.70 -2.36
N PHE A 30 9.45 8.23 -1.21
CA PHE A 30 10.46 7.60 -0.35
C PHE A 30 9.94 6.30 0.29
N LEU A 31 8.68 6.27 0.72
CA LEU A 31 8.05 5.03 1.19
C LEU A 31 7.94 4.02 0.06
N GLY A 32 7.54 4.44 -1.14
CA GLY A 32 7.44 3.57 -2.31
C GLY A 32 8.76 2.89 -2.68
N SER A 33 9.89 3.63 -2.65
CA SER A 33 11.19 3.05 -2.94
C SER A 33 11.64 2.05 -1.87
N ILE A 34 11.38 2.34 -0.58
CA ILE A 34 11.63 1.38 0.51
C ILE A 34 10.78 0.12 0.31
N SER A 35 9.48 0.26 -0.01
CA SER A 35 8.60 -0.87 -0.28
C SER A 35 9.13 -1.75 -1.42
N VAL A 36 9.65 -1.14 -2.50
CA VAL A 36 10.28 -1.88 -3.60
C VAL A 36 11.47 -2.70 -3.10
N ILE A 37 12.38 -2.09 -2.33
CA ILE A 37 13.57 -2.77 -1.81
C ILE A 37 13.16 -3.95 -0.90
N THR A 38 12.17 -3.73 -0.03
CA THR A 38 11.65 -4.80 0.85
C THR A 38 10.99 -5.92 0.07
N ILE A 39 10.22 -5.63 -0.98
CA ILE A 39 9.61 -6.65 -1.86
C ILE A 39 10.69 -7.49 -2.53
N LEU A 40 11.71 -6.86 -3.10
CA LEU A 40 12.81 -7.55 -3.76
C LEU A 40 13.54 -8.45 -2.77
N ALA A 41 13.84 -7.95 -1.57
CA ALA A 41 14.44 -8.74 -0.50
C ALA A 41 13.56 -9.95 -0.11
N CYS A 42 12.25 -9.77 0.03
CA CYS A 42 11.31 -10.86 0.33
C CYS A 42 11.27 -11.93 -0.76
N MET A 43 11.41 -11.55 -2.03
CA MET A 43 11.45 -12.48 -3.15
C MET A 43 12.77 -13.24 -3.28
N SER A 44 13.89 -12.63 -2.91
CA SER A 44 15.22 -13.27 -2.98
C SER A 44 15.38 -14.42 -1.98
N VAL A 45 14.66 -14.42 -0.86
CA VAL A 45 14.81 -15.42 0.21
C VAL A 45 13.45 -16.01 0.58
N PRO A 46 12.76 -16.75 -0.31
CA PRO A 46 11.43 -17.27 -0.01
C PRO A 46 11.43 -18.16 1.26
N ILE A 47 10.36 -18.06 2.05
CA ILE A 47 10.18 -18.92 3.24
C ILE A 47 9.31 -20.11 2.83
N GLU A 48 9.90 -21.29 2.93
CA GLU A 48 9.18 -22.56 2.86
C GLU A 48 8.79 -22.97 4.28
N ILE A 49 7.49 -23.11 4.54
CA ILE A 49 6.97 -23.41 5.89
C ILE A 49 6.89 -24.92 6.13
N ASP A 50 6.54 -25.70 5.11
CA ASP A 50 6.56 -27.17 5.10
C ASP A 50 6.53 -27.68 3.64
N LYS A 51 6.79 -28.97 3.40
CA LYS A 51 6.86 -29.69 2.10
C LYS A 51 6.04 -29.04 0.98
N GLY A 52 6.66 -28.12 0.23
CA GLY A 52 6.10 -27.48 -0.96
C GLY A 52 5.17 -26.28 -0.74
N MET A 53 4.90 -25.86 0.51
CA MET A 53 4.12 -24.66 0.82
C MET A 53 5.02 -23.44 1.00
N ILE A 54 5.08 -22.62 -0.05
CA ILE A 54 5.79 -21.34 -0.07
C ILE A 54 4.85 -20.24 0.40
N PHE A 55 5.25 -19.48 1.44
CA PHE A 55 4.44 -18.39 1.96
C PHE A 55 4.84 -17.05 1.35
N ASP A 56 3.89 -16.38 0.71
CA ASP A 56 4.13 -15.15 -0.05
C ASP A 56 4.02 -13.89 0.81
N PHE A 57 5.12 -13.50 1.47
CA PHE A 57 5.15 -12.30 2.31
C PHE A 57 5.17 -10.97 1.53
N ARG A 58 5.40 -11.01 0.22
CA ARG A 58 5.47 -9.84 -0.67
C ARG A 58 4.21 -8.95 -0.65
N TYR A 59 3.06 -9.50 -0.27
CA TYR A 59 1.80 -8.77 -0.22
C TYR A 59 1.73 -7.74 0.93
N ILE A 60 2.51 -7.93 2.00
CA ILE A 60 2.56 -6.99 3.14
C ILE A 60 3.21 -5.66 2.72
N PRO A 61 4.46 -5.62 2.22
CA PRO A 61 5.08 -4.37 1.76
C PRO A 61 4.37 -3.78 0.54
N PHE A 62 3.77 -4.62 -0.32
CA PHE A 62 2.92 -4.16 -1.42
C PHE A 62 1.71 -3.37 -0.92
N THR A 63 0.93 -3.95 0.00
CA THR A 63 -0.28 -3.33 0.54
C THR A 63 0.03 -2.03 1.27
N ILE A 64 1.07 -2.02 2.10
CA ILE A 64 1.52 -0.83 2.83
C ILE A 64 2.02 0.24 1.86
N GLY A 65 2.82 -0.14 0.86
CA GLY A 65 3.32 0.79 -0.15
C GLY A 65 2.22 1.43 -0.99
N VAL A 66 1.18 0.67 -1.35
CA VAL A 66 0.00 1.19 -2.07
C VAL A 66 -0.86 2.10 -1.18
N LEU A 67 -1.10 1.70 0.07
CA LEU A 67 -1.96 2.44 0.97
C LEU A 67 -1.40 3.83 1.31
N TYR A 68 -0.06 3.98 1.31
CA TYR A 68 0.63 5.22 1.69
C TYR A 68 1.16 6.00 0.49
N GLY A 69 1.60 5.29 -0.56
CA GLY A 69 2.06 5.90 -1.80
C GLY A 69 0.94 6.21 -2.81
N GLY A 70 -0.26 5.67 -2.58
CA GLY A 70 -1.41 5.84 -3.47
C GLY A 70 -1.26 5.09 -4.80
N TRP A 71 -2.04 5.51 -5.80
CA TRP A 71 -2.19 4.77 -7.06
C TRP A 71 -0.91 4.70 -7.90
N ARG A 72 -0.08 5.75 -7.89
CA ARG A 72 1.18 5.80 -8.65
C ARG A 72 2.14 4.73 -8.14
N THR A 73 2.28 4.64 -6.83
CA THR A 73 3.14 3.66 -6.16
C THR A 73 2.61 2.25 -6.36
N ALA A 74 1.29 2.07 -6.41
CA ALA A 74 0.66 0.79 -6.72
C ALA A 74 1.12 0.21 -8.07
N ILE A 75 1.12 1.05 -9.11
CA ILE A 75 1.55 0.65 -10.46
C ILE A 75 3.04 0.31 -10.46
N VAL A 76 3.87 1.14 -9.85
CA VAL A 76 5.32 0.90 -9.77
C VAL A 76 5.60 -0.43 -9.06
N LEU A 77 4.99 -0.66 -7.89
CA LEU A 77 5.19 -1.90 -7.13
C LEU A 77 4.69 -3.13 -7.89
N PHE A 78 3.58 -3.01 -8.61
CA PHE A 78 3.05 -4.09 -9.44
C PHE A 78 4.03 -4.50 -10.54
N PHE A 79 4.55 -3.53 -11.30
CA PHE A 79 5.55 -3.79 -12.32
C PHE A 79 6.85 -4.35 -11.75
N THR A 80 7.31 -3.85 -10.61
CA THR A 80 8.50 -4.39 -9.92
C THR A 80 8.32 -5.87 -9.57
N ILE A 81 7.18 -6.25 -8.98
CA ILE A 81 6.89 -7.65 -8.63
C ILE A 81 6.88 -8.53 -9.88
N LEU A 82 6.24 -8.05 -10.96
CA LEU A 82 6.14 -8.76 -12.22
C LEU A 82 7.50 -8.95 -12.89
N ALA A 83 8.27 -7.87 -13.02
CA ALA A 83 9.60 -7.89 -13.62
C ALA A 83 10.55 -8.81 -12.86
N TYR A 84 10.54 -8.75 -11.52
CA TYR A 84 11.39 -9.62 -10.72
C TYR A 84 10.96 -11.09 -10.79
N ARG A 85 9.65 -11.36 -10.85
CA ARG A 85 9.14 -12.73 -10.99
C ARG A 85 9.47 -13.30 -12.38
N PHE A 86 9.40 -12.49 -13.43
CA PHE A 86 9.85 -12.88 -14.77
C PHE A 86 11.36 -13.17 -14.81
N TYR A 87 12.16 -12.39 -14.07
CA TYR A 87 13.60 -12.61 -13.96
C TYR A 87 13.94 -13.94 -13.27
N ILE A 88 13.25 -14.31 -12.19
CA ILE A 88 13.45 -15.59 -11.49
C ILE A 88 13.01 -16.78 -12.34
N GLY A 89 11.98 -16.61 -13.17
CA GLY A 89 11.40 -17.69 -13.96
C GLY A 89 10.67 -18.74 -13.12
N GLY A 90 10.05 -19.72 -13.79
CA GLY A 90 9.37 -20.87 -13.16
C GLY A 90 7.85 -20.93 -13.35
N VAL A 91 7.25 -22.04 -12.93
CA VAL A 91 5.83 -22.37 -13.19
C VAL A 91 4.87 -21.46 -12.41
N GLY A 92 5.33 -20.86 -11.30
CA GLY A 92 4.54 -19.99 -10.43
C GLY A 92 4.37 -18.54 -10.92
N VAL A 93 4.73 -18.22 -12.17
CA VAL A 93 4.57 -16.87 -12.76
C VAL A 93 3.09 -16.56 -12.99
N TYR A 94 2.31 -17.50 -13.54
CA TYR A 94 0.87 -17.31 -13.78
C TYR A 94 0.08 -17.06 -12.49
N LEU A 95 0.36 -17.84 -11.44
CA LEU A 95 -0.24 -17.66 -10.12
C LEU A 95 0.12 -16.30 -9.52
N THR A 96 1.36 -15.86 -9.69
CA THR A 96 1.78 -14.54 -9.25
C THR A 96 1.03 -13.45 -9.99
N LEU A 97 0.89 -13.57 -11.31
CA LEU A 97 0.20 -12.59 -12.15
C LEU A 97 -1.24 -12.37 -11.68
N ILE A 98 -1.98 -13.48 -11.49
CA ILE A 98 -3.38 -13.46 -11.07
C ILE A 98 -3.50 -12.90 -9.65
N GLY A 99 -2.64 -13.34 -8.73
CA GLY A 99 -2.65 -12.90 -7.34
C GLY A 99 -2.35 -11.40 -7.20
N THR A 100 -1.34 -10.90 -7.91
CA THR A 100 -0.95 -9.49 -7.85
C THR A 100 -1.95 -8.58 -8.57
N SER A 101 -2.58 -9.04 -9.67
CA SER A 101 -3.64 -8.28 -10.34
C SER A 101 -4.89 -8.18 -9.48
N LEU A 102 -5.29 -9.27 -8.82
CA LEU A 102 -6.42 -9.25 -7.87
C LEU A 102 -6.10 -8.35 -6.67
N GLY A 103 -4.90 -8.44 -6.11
CA GLY A 103 -4.46 -7.56 -5.02
C GLY A 103 -4.45 -6.08 -5.42
N LEU A 104 -3.96 -5.76 -6.62
CA LEU A 104 -3.94 -4.40 -7.15
C LEU A 104 -5.36 -3.84 -7.34
N THR A 105 -6.25 -4.59 -7.99
CA THR A 105 -7.64 -4.16 -8.23
C THR A 105 -8.40 -3.93 -6.93
N MET A 106 -8.30 -4.85 -5.96
CA MET A 106 -8.86 -4.69 -4.61
C MET A 106 -8.37 -3.40 -3.94
N LEU A 107 -7.07 -3.13 -3.99
CA LEU A 107 -6.49 -1.93 -3.38
C LEU A 107 -6.87 -0.64 -4.10
N LEU A 108 -6.96 -0.63 -5.42
CA LEU A 108 -7.41 0.53 -6.19
C LEU A 108 -8.89 0.87 -5.90
N VAL A 109 -9.76 -0.15 -5.82
CA VAL A 109 -11.16 0.05 -5.41
C VAL A 109 -11.23 0.61 -4.00
N PHE A 110 -10.38 0.12 -3.08
CA PHE A 110 -10.32 0.61 -1.71
C PHE A 110 -9.85 2.08 -1.63
N LEU A 111 -8.82 2.45 -2.39
CA LEU A 111 -8.35 3.84 -2.47
C LEU A 111 -9.43 4.77 -3.03
N ASN A 112 -10.11 4.36 -4.11
CA ASN A 112 -11.23 5.13 -4.68
C ASN A 112 -12.39 5.29 -3.69
N SER A 113 -12.72 4.24 -2.93
CA SER A 113 -13.76 4.29 -1.89
C SER A 113 -13.41 5.26 -0.75
N ARG A 114 -12.11 5.42 -0.42
CA ARG A 114 -11.65 6.41 0.57
C ARG A 114 -11.81 7.84 0.08
N ASP A 115 -11.50 8.11 -1.19
CA ASP A 115 -11.71 9.44 -1.78
C ASP A 115 -13.20 9.80 -1.86
N ILE A 116 -14.07 8.84 -2.21
CA ILE A 116 -15.53 9.02 -2.19
C ILE A 116 -16.02 9.35 -0.77
N THR A 117 -15.53 8.63 0.24
CA THR A 117 -15.94 8.84 1.64
C THR A 117 -15.44 10.18 2.19
N LYS A 118 -14.20 10.58 1.88
CA LYS A 118 -13.66 11.89 2.26
C LYS A 118 -14.42 13.04 1.59
N LYS A 119 -14.69 12.93 0.27
CA LYS A 119 -15.45 13.94 -0.48
C LYS A 119 -16.86 14.12 0.10
N LYS A 120 -17.56 13.02 0.39
CA LYS A 120 -18.90 13.05 0.98
C LYS A 120 -18.92 13.70 2.37
N ASN A 121 -17.91 13.48 3.21
CA ASN A 121 -17.80 14.14 4.52
C ASN A 121 -17.52 15.65 4.42
N ILE A 122 -16.76 16.09 3.42
CA ILE A 122 -16.50 17.53 3.19
C ILE A 122 -17.78 18.24 2.72
N GLU A 123 -18.54 17.64 1.80
CA GLU A 123 -19.83 18.19 1.36
C GLU A 123 -20.82 18.27 2.54
N PHE A 124 -20.89 17.24 3.39
CA PHE A 124 -21.74 17.24 4.58
C PHE A 124 -21.34 18.34 5.58
N HIS A 125 -20.03 18.55 5.80
CA HIS A 125 -19.54 19.61 6.68
C HIS A 125 -19.87 21.01 6.14
N SER A 126 -19.75 21.21 4.82
CA SER A 126 -20.09 22.47 4.16
C SER A 126 -21.59 22.80 4.23
N LEU A 127 -22.45 21.78 4.19
CA LEU A 127 -23.91 21.91 4.32
C LEU A 127 -24.32 22.34 5.73
N ILE A 128 -23.74 21.72 6.77
CA ILE A 128 -23.97 22.09 8.19
C ILE A 128 -23.50 23.52 8.47
N ILE A 129 -22.35 23.90 7.91
CA ILE A 129 -21.80 25.25 8.00
C ILE A 129 -22.81 26.24 7.40
N SER A 130 -23.31 26.03 6.18
CA SER A 130 -24.30 26.94 5.54
C SER A 130 -25.60 27.14 6.32
N LEU A 131 -26.07 26.12 7.05
CA LEU A 131 -27.30 26.18 7.86
C LEU A 131 -27.13 27.00 9.16
N LYS A 132 -25.90 27.18 9.66
CA LYS A 132 -25.65 27.97 10.87
C LYS A 132 -25.57 29.48 10.63
N TYR A 133 -25.14 29.94 9.45
CA TYR A 133 -24.98 31.37 9.15
C TYR A 133 -26.27 32.20 9.05
N PRO A 134 -27.44 31.71 8.56
CA PRO A 134 -28.64 32.54 8.49
C PRO A 134 -29.23 32.92 9.86
N VAL A 135 -28.81 32.26 10.94
CA VAL A 135 -29.31 32.50 12.30
C VAL A 135 -28.58 33.64 13.03
N LEU A 136 -27.38 34.04 12.59
CA LEU A 136 -26.57 35.07 13.26
C LEU A 136 -26.77 36.51 12.76
N ILE A 137 -27.60 36.73 11.73
CA ILE A 137 -27.85 38.07 11.14
C ILE A 137 -29.14 38.71 11.70
N LYS A 138 -29.85 38.01 12.60
CA LYS A 138 -31.12 38.48 13.17
C LYS A 138 -31.05 38.56 14.69
N ASN A 139 -30.23 39.47 15.21
CA ASN A 139 -30.38 40.01 16.57
C ASN A 139 -29.84 41.43 16.65
#